data_AF-A0A9W4LLN4-F1
#
_entry.id   AF-A0A9W4LLN4-F1
#
_cell.length_a   1.000
_cell.length_b   1.000
_cell.length_c   1.000
_cell.angle_alpha   90.00
_cell.angle_beta   90.00
_cell.angle_gamma   90.00
#
_symmetry.space_group_name_H-M   'P 1'
#
loop_
_entity.id
_entity.type
_entity.pdbx_description
1 polymer ?
#
loop_
_entity_poly.entity_id
_entity_poly.type
_entity_poly.pdbx_seq_one_letter_code
_entity_poly.pdbx_strand_id
1 'polypeptide(L)' 'MDEDLKQAVEAAAAAFHQANKERNHFRWENCSEQYRREIPELIRPAAEAAYRVAVSSPSQPS' A
#
# COMPACT_ATOMS: atom_id res chain seq x y z
N MET A 1 1.37 -16.48 -0.06
CA MET A 1 2.53 -15.61 -0.34
C MET A 1 2.19 -14.51 -1.32
N ASP A 2 1.70 -14.83 -2.52
CA ASP A 2 1.34 -13.76 -3.49
C ASP A 2 0.15 -12.91 -3.03
N GLU A 3 -0.83 -13.53 -2.35
CA GLU A 3 -2.03 -12.82 -1.93
C GLU A 3 -1.80 -11.94 -0.69
N ASP A 4 -0.91 -12.34 0.22
CA ASP A 4 -0.48 -11.52 1.35
C ASP A 4 0.30 -10.30 0.88
N LEU A 5 1.19 -10.48 -0.10
CA LEU A 5 1.94 -9.39 -0.71
C LEU A 5 1.02 -8.43 -1.47
N LYS A 6 0.05 -8.96 -2.23
CA LYS A 6 -0.94 -8.15 -2.94
C LYS A 6 -1.75 -7.28 -1.97
N GLN A 7 -2.20 -7.85 -0.85
CA GLN A 7 -2.88 -7.10 0.22
C GLN A 7 -1.98 -6.02 0.82
N ALA A 8 -0.70 -6.32 1.05
CA ALA A 8 0.26 -5.34 1.57
C ALA A 8 0.48 -4.17 0.60
N VAL A 9 0.56 -4.44 -0.71
CA VAL A 9 0.63 -3.41 -1.74
C VAL A 9 -0.64 -2.57 -1.75
N GLU A 10 -1.83 -3.18 -1.75
CA GLU A 10 -3.10 -2.41 -1.72
C GLU A 10 -3.23 -1.53 -0.47
N ALA A 11 -2.84 -2.04 0.70
CA ALA A 11 -2.84 -1.27 1.94
C ALA A 11 -1.87 -0.09 1.89
N ALA A 12 -0.66 -0.30 1.36
CA ALA A 12 0.32 0.76 1.19
C ALA A 12 -0.14 1.83 0.19
N ALA A 13 -0.83 1.43 -0.89
CA ALA A 13 -1.41 2.36 -1.86
C ALA A 13 -2.49 3.24 -1.22
N ALA A 14 -3.37 2.64 -0.42
CA ALA A 14 -4.39 3.37 0.32
C ALA A 14 -3.77 4.34 1.34
N ALA A 15 -2.73 3.92 2.07
CA ALA A 15 -2.01 4.77 3.02
C ALA A 15 -1.29 5.93 2.33
N PHE A 16 -0.62 5.67 1.20
CA PHE A 16 0.01 6.69 0.37
C PHE A 16 -1.00 7.74 -0.10
N HIS A 17 -2.17 7.29 -0.57
CA HIS A 17 -3.28 8.18 -0.93
C HIS A 17 -3.73 9.04 0.26
N GLN A 18 -3.92 8.47 1.45
CA GLN A 18 -4.30 9.25 2.63
C GLN A 18 -3.24 10.30 3.02
N ALA A 19 -1.95 9.98 2.89
CA ALA A 19 -0.86 10.88 3.25
C ALA A 19 -0.69 12.06 2.27
N ASN A 20 -1.04 11.89 0.99
CA ASN A 20 -0.83 12.89 -0.05
C ASN A 20 -2.07 13.77 -0.34
N LYS A 21 -3.19 13.56 0.34
CA LYS A 21 -4.40 14.37 0.14
C LYS A 21 -4.25 15.74 0.77
N GLU A 22 -4.02 16.76 -0.05
CA GLU A 22 -4.37 18.13 0.34
C GLU A 22 -5.91 18.33 0.31
N ARG A 23 -6.44 18.57 1.51
CA ARG A 23 -7.69 19.28 1.88
C ARG A 23 -9.05 18.88 1.30
N ASN A 24 -9.22 18.11 0.21
CA ASN A 24 -10.59 17.73 -0.24
C ASN A 24 -10.69 16.53 -1.21
N HIS A 25 -9.63 15.74 -1.41
CA HIS A 25 -9.67 14.68 -2.43
C HIS A 25 -10.12 13.34 -1.82
N PHE A 26 -11.21 12.81 -2.39
CA PHE A 26 -12.13 11.83 -1.82
C PHE A 26 -11.49 10.54 -1.29
N ARG A 27 -12.24 9.82 -0.45
CA ARG A 27 -11.88 8.50 0.12
C ARG A 27 -11.33 7.55 -0.95
N TRP A 28 -10.47 6.60 -0.57
CA TRP A 28 -9.81 5.68 -1.52
C TRP A 28 -10.81 4.97 -2.44
N GLU A 29 -11.95 4.57 -1.87
CA GLU A 29 -13.05 3.88 -2.55
C GLU A 29 -13.71 4.74 -3.63
N ASN A 30 -13.56 6.06 -3.53
CA ASN A 30 -14.16 7.04 -4.46
C ASN A 30 -13.16 7.50 -5.54
N CYS A 31 -11.92 6.99 -5.54
CA CYS A 31 -10.97 7.28 -6.60
C CYS A 31 -11.38 6.62 -7.93
N SER A 32 -10.97 7.25 -9.03
CA SER A 32 -11.14 6.66 -10.37
C SER A 32 -10.49 5.27 -10.42
N GLU A 33 -11.03 4.39 -11.24
CA GLU A 33 -10.47 3.05 -11.45
C GLU A 33 -9.03 3.11 -11.94
N GLN A 34 -8.73 4.08 -12.83
CA GLN A 34 -7.38 4.33 -13.29
C GLN A 34 -6.42 4.65 -12.14
N TYR A 35 -6.80 5.57 -11.25
CA TYR A 35 -5.97 5.92 -10.09
C TYR A 35 -5.80 4.74 -9.13
N ARG A 36 -6.87 3.98 -8.87
CA ARG A 36 -6.82 2.77 -8.05
C ARG A 36 -5.97 1.65 -8.66
N ARG A 37 -5.71 1.68 -9.97
CA ARG A 37 -4.81 0.76 -10.67
C ARG A 37 -3.35 1.24 -10.66
N GLU A 38 -3.13 2.52 -10.94
CA GLU A 38 -1.78 3.08 -11.14
C GLU A 38 -1.02 3.29 -9.81
N ILE A 39 -1.70 3.68 -8.73
CA ILE A 39 -1.03 3.90 -7.43
C ILE A 39 -0.43 2.62 -6.85
N PRO A 40 -1.12 1.45 -6.85
CA PRO A 40 -0.50 0.19 -6.46
C PRO A 40 0.74 -0.15 -7.29
N GLU A 41 0.75 0.10 -8.59
CA GLU A 41 1.92 -0.14 -9.44
C GLU A 41 3.09 0.79 -9.05
N LEU A 42 2.80 2.06 -8.77
CA LEU A 42 3.79 3.05 -8.34
C LEU A 42 4.48 2.65 -7.01
N ILE A 43 3.70 2.19 -6.04
CA ILE A 43 4.17 1.94 -4.67
C ILE A 43 4.63 0.50 -4.42
N ARG A 44 4.31 -0.43 -5.34
CA ARG A 44 4.65 -1.85 -5.24
C ARG A 44 6.11 -2.13 -4.85
N PRO A 45 7.14 -1.49 -5.45
CA PRO A 45 8.53 -1.78 -5.09
C PRO A 45 8.84 -1.50 -3.61
N ALA A 46 8.31 -0.40 -3.06
CA ALA A 46 8.51 -0.04 -1.66
C ALA A 46 7.73 -0.97 -0.72
N ALA A 47 6.48 -1.30 -1.08
CA ALA A 47 5.65 -2.23 -0.33
C ALA A 47 6.24 -3.65 -0.31
N GLU A 48 6.77 -4.14 -1.43
CA GLU A 48 7.46 -5.43 -1.52
C GLU A 48 8.70 -5.49 -0.63
N ALA A 49 9.53 -4.44 -0.65
CA ALA A 49 10.71 -4.36 0.20
C ALA A 49 10.33 -4.37 1.69
N ALA A 50 9.34 -3.57 2.09
CA ALA A 50 8.85 -3.53 3.46
C ALA A 50 8.25 -4.88 3.90
N TYR A 51 7.44 -5.51 3.05
CA TYR A 51 6.88 -6.83 3.30
C TYR A 51 7.98 -7.87 3.51
N ARG A 52 9.00 -7.91 2.64
CA ARG A 52 10.14 -8.84 2.78
C ARG A 52 10.87 -8.65 4.11
N VAL A 53 11.11 -7.41 4.53
CA VAL A 53 11.75 -7.13 5.83
C VAL A 53 10.86 -7.60 6.98
N ALA A 54 9.55 -7.32 6.91
CA ALA A 54 8.60 -7.69 7.95
C ALA A 54 8.47 -9.20 8.13
N VAL A 55 8.42 -9.97 7.03
CA VAL A 55 8.33 -11.45 7.11
C VAL A 55 9.67 -12.13 7.42
N SER A 56 10.80 -11.47 7.15
CA SER A 56 12.14 -12.00 7.44
C SER A 56 12.63 -11.64 8.84
N SER A 57 12.01 -10.65 9.48
CA SER A 57 12.31 -10.28 10.86
C SER A 57 11.46 -11.14 11.79
N PRO A 58 12.04 -12.05 12.60
CA PRO A 58 11.28 -12.69 13.65
C PRO A 58 10.86 -11.60 14.62
N SER A 59 9.56 -11.32 14.72
CA SER A 59 9.00 -10.36 15.67
C SER A 59 9.60 -10.61 17.05
N GLN A 60 10.43 -9.70 17.57
CA GLN A 60 10.72 -9.67 18.99
C GLN A 60 9.43 -9.24 19.70
N PRO A 61 8.82 -10.08 20.56
CA PRO A 61 7.73 -9.63 21.40
C PRO A 61 8.29 -8.63 22.41
N SER A 62 7.66 -7.46 22.49
CA SER A 62 7.82 -6.46 23.55
C SER A 62 7.23 -6.94 24.88
#